data_AF-V5RK93-F1
#
_entry.id   AF-V5RK93-F1
#
_cell.length_a   1.000
_cell.length_b   1.000
_cell.length_c   1.000
_cell.angle_alpha   90.00
_cell.angle_beta   90.00
_cell.angle_gamma   90.00
#
_symmetry.space_group_name_H-M   'P 1'
#
loop_
_entity.id
_entity.type
_entity.pdbx_description
1 polymer ?
#
loop_
_entity_poly.entity_id
_entity_poly.type
_entity_poly.pdbx_seq_one_letter_code
_entity_poly.pdbx_strand_id
1 'polypeptide(L)'
;MKAKLKEFFSIKSKLKLIIFSVISSLVFLLSILMTVPGVGLEAKRFIDSIEKQIKEVMPQGVYVIEASDPTYEAVMNSVIKSAYSSDAVSTLNSYQETNYQQKKEAYIKFSDDWFNKRWSSVIEKKQDVDLYDLGMDLVQFDQAVSTEFLSYGYVHSGIQWFFQNGGIKDIFSKERFDDLKRNQTSIDQETYNSYMDNTPPGTEGITINQSIGTLLVNNKVWFLNLQIENIKYGFSIFGHSIFKNKELNESNMPKKFVTKDELYTPFFTNNLEVLRSGIIMFFIYIIFILPTSAYAITMLAINLKKGSK
;
A
#
# COMPACT_ATOMS: atom_id res chain seq x y z
N MET A 1 46.42 17.63 -27.64
CA MET A 1 45.54 17.10 -26.57
C MET A 1 46.26 16.96 -25.22
N LYS A 2 47.43 16.29 -25.14
CA LYS A 2 48.21 16.12 -23.89
C LYS A 2 48.59 17.43 -23.17
N ALA A 3 49.00 18.48 -23.89
CA ALA A 3 49.38 19.77 -23.29
C ALA A 3 48.21 20.48 -22.60
N LYS A 4 47.07 20.59 -23.28
CA LYS A 4 45.83 21.18 -22.73
C LYS A 4 45.32 20.42 -21.50
N LEU A 5 45.45 19.10 -21.49
CA LEU A 5 45.08 18.27 -20.34
C LEU A 5 45.97 18.54 -19.12
N LYS A 6 47.29 18.65 -19.34
CA LYS A 6 48.27 18.96 -18.30
C LYS A 6 48.03 20.35 -17.69
N GLU A 7 47.74 21.33 -18.54
CA GLU A 7 47.41 22.70 -18.13
C GLU A 7 46.09 22.79 -17.35
N PHE A 8 45.09 21.99 -17.72
CA PHE A 8 43.84 21.90 -16.97
C PHE A 8 44.07 21.45 -15.52
N PHE A 9 44.98 20.51 -15.27
CA PHE A 9 45.24 20.00 -13.91
C PHE A 9 46.24 20.85 -13.10
N SER A 10 46.85 21.90 -13.66
CA SER A 10 47.78 22.78 -12.95
C SER A 10 47.13 24.09 -12.49
N ILE A 11 46.22 24.67 -13.28
CA ILE A 11 45.61 25.98 -12.99
C ILE A 11 44.44 25.85 -11.99
N LYS A 12 44.43 26.69 -10.94
CA LYS A 12 43.35 26.76 -9.92
C LYS A 12 42.98 25.38 -9.32
N SER A 13 43.98 24.54 -9.11
CA SER A 13 43.82 23.14 -8.69
C SER A 13 43.04 22.97 -7.39
N LYS A 14 43.20 23.86 -6.40
CA LYS A 14 42.40 23.88 -5.15
C LYS A 14 40.90 24.06 -5.42
N LEU A 15 40.53 25.04 -6.24
CA LEU A 15 39.13 25.32 -6.59
C LEU A 15 38.53 24.15 -7.37
N LYS A 16 39.26 23.60 -8.33
CA LYS A 16 38.80 22.43 -9.10
C LYS A 16 38.60 21.21 -8.22
N LEU A 17 39.49 20.97 -7.25
CA LEU A 17 39.34 19.87 -6.30
C LEU A 17 38.04 20.02 -5.49
N ILE A 18 37.76 21.22 -4.95
CA ILE A 18 36.50 21.51 -4.24
C ILE A 18 35.30 21.26 -5.17
N ILE A 19 35.32 21.78 -6.39
CA ILE A 19 34.22 21.64 -7.35
C ILE A 19 33.95 20.16 -7.68
N PHE A 20 34.99 19.39 -8.03
CA PHE A 20 34.83 17.96 -8.36
C PHE A 20 34.31 17.16 -7.17
N SER A 21 34.83 17.43 -5.96
CA SER A 21 34.33 16.78 -4.74
C SER A 21 32.86 17.11 -4.47
N VAL A 22 32.48 18.40 -4.52
CA VAL A 22 31.11 18.84 -4.25
C VAL A 22 30.13 18.28 -5.29
N ILE A 23 30.45 18.38 -6.58
CA ILE A 23 29.58 17.86 -7.65
C ILE A 23 29.41 16.35 -7.51
N SER A 24 30.50 15.61 -7.30
CA SER A 24 30.44 14.15 -7.12
C SER A 24 29.56 13.77 -5.92
N SER A 25 29.74 14.43 -4.77
CA SER A 25 28.92 14.20 -3.57
C SER A 25 27.44 14.54 -3.80
N LEU A 26 27.14 15.64 -4.49
CA LEU A 26 25.76 16.02 -4.80
C LEU A 26 25.08 15.00 -5.72
N VAL A 27 25.77 14.54 -6.76
CA VAL A 27 25.22 13.51 -7.67
C VAL A 27 25.01 12.20 -6.94
N PHE A 28 25.94 11.79 -6.08
CA PHE A 28 25.78 10.60 -5.24
C PHE A 28 24.55 10.71 -4.33
N LEU A 29 24.44 11.81 -3.58
CA LEU A 29 23.32 12.07 -2.68
C LEU A 29 22.00 12.07 -3.44
N LEU A 30 21.92 12.76 -4.58
CA LEU A 30 20.73 12.78 -5.40
C LEU A 30 20.35 11.39 -5.90
N SER A 31 21.33 10.57 -6.32
CA SER A 31 21.06 9.20 -6.75
C SER A 31 20.46 8.34 -5.64
N ILE A 32 20.96 8.46 -4.41
CA ILE A 32 20.41 7.74 -3.24
C ILE A 32 19.03 8.29 -2.87
N LEU A 33 18.85 9.60 -2.81
CA LEU A 33 17.57 10.21 -2.46
C LEU A 33 16.46 9.86 -3.45
N MET A 34 16.78 9.60 -4.72
CA MET A 34 15.82 9.13 -5.72
C MET A 34 15.55 7.63 -5.65
N THR A 35 16.45 6.82 -5.08
CA THR A 35 16.21 5.37 -4.89
C THR A 35 15.50 5.04 -3.59
N VAL A 36 15.53 5.93 -2.60
CA VAL A 36 14.80 5.74 -1.32
C VAL A 36 13.27 5.67 -1.50
N PRO A 37 12.60 6.66 -2.13
CA PRO A 37 11.17 6.61 -2.34
C PRO A 37 10.84 5.48 -3.33
N GLY A 38 9.90 4.64 -2.93
CA GLY A 38 9.34 3.59 -3.76
C GLY A 38 7.83 3.58 -3.66
N VAL A 39 7.21 2.65 -4.37
CA VAL A 39 5.75 2.45 -4.36
C VAL A 39 5.23 2.22 -2.93
N GLY A 40 5.98 1.54 -2.07
CA GLY A 40 5.54 1.26 -0.70
C GLY A 40 5.29 2.49 0.16
N LEU A 41 5.96 3.62 -0.12
CA LEU A 41 5.67 4.87 0.59
C LEU A 41 4.29 5.42 0.22
N GLU A 42 3.91 5.34 -1.06
CA GLU A 42 2.60 5.74 -1.55
C GLU A 42 1.50 4.78 -1.07
N ALA A 43 1.80 3.48 -1.04
CA ALA A 43 0.89 2.48 -0.52
C ALA A 43 0.61 2.73 0.97
N LYS A 44 1.66 3.08 1.74
CA LYS A 44 1.50 3.47 3.14
C LYS A 44 0.60 4.70 3.29
N ARG A 45 0.83 5.77 2.50
CA ARG A 45 -0.04 6.97 2.54
C ARG A 45 -1.49 6.64 2.21
N PHE A 46 -1.71 5.74 1.26
CA PHE A 46 -3.05 5.25 0.95
C PHE A 46 -3.67 4.52 2.15
N ILE A 47 -2.94 3.59 2.76
CA ILE A 47 -3.39 2.86 3.95
C ILE A 47 -3.67 3.82 5.12
N ASP A 48 -2.81 4.80 5.37
CA ASP A 48 -3.02 5.82 6.40
C ASP A 48 -4.32 6.62 6.14
N SER A 49 -4.67 6.86 4.88
CA SER A 49 -5.95 7.49 4.50
C SER A 49 -7.16 6.58 4.73
N ILE A 50 -7.03 5.27 4.51
CA ILE A 50 -8.06 4.28 4.84
C ILE A 50 -8.24 4.21 6.35
N GLU A 51 -7.15 4.14 7.11
CA GLU A 51 -7.19 4.11 8.58
C GLU A 51 -7.96 5.32 9.12
N LYS A 52 -7.72 6.51 8.56
CA LYS A 52 -8.49 7.72 8.90
C LYS A 52 -9.99 7.53 8.62
N GLN A 53 -10.37 7.04 7.45
CA GLN A 53 -11.78 6.82 7.12
C GLN A 53 -12.43 5.76 8.02
N ILE A 54 -11.71 4.69 8.36
CA ILE A 54 -12.21 3.66 9.28
C ILE A 54 -12.50 4.26 10.66
N LYS A 55 -11.66 5.18 11.16
CA LYS A 55 -11.91 5.87 12.44
C LYS A 55 -13.14 6.77 12.41
N GLU A 56 -13.52 7.27 11.24
CA GLU A 56 -14.77 8.03 11.05
C GLU A 56 -15.99 7.10 10.88
N VAL A 57 -15.83 5.99 10.16
CA VAL A 57 -16.89 5.02 9.86
C VAL A 57 -17.25 4.15 11.07
N MET A 58 -16.25 3.67 11.81
CA MET A 58 -16.38 2.86 13.03
C MET A 58 -15.61 3.50 14.19
N PRO A 59 -16.08 4.64 14.76
CA PRO A 59 -15.36 5.29 15.85
C PRO A 59 -15.35 4.44 17.11
N GLN A 60 -14.27 4.55 17.88
CA GLN A 60 -14.05 3.77 19.10
C GLN A 60 -15.21 3.94 20.09
N GLY A 61 -15.71 2.82 20.61
CA GLY A 61 -16.76 2.74 21.61
C GLY A 61 -18.18 3.02 21.09
N VAL A 62 -18.35 3.36 19.81
CA VAL A 62 -19.67 3.63 19.23
C VAL A 62 -20.37 2.32 18.89
N TYR A 63 -19.75 1.49 18.04
CA TYR A 63 -20.35 0.24 17.57
C TYR A 63 -19.73 -0.95 18.28
N VAL A 64 -20.24 -1.25 19.47
CA VAL A 64 -19.79 -2.40 20.27
C VAL A 64 -20.81 -3.52 20.16
N ILE A 65 -20.46 -4.63 19.53
CA ILE A 65 -21.28 -5.84 19.47
C ILE A 65 -21.34 -6.44 20.88
N GLU A 66 -22.55 -6.68 21.36
CA GLU A 66 -22.81 -7.22 22.69
C GLU A 66 -22.66 -8.75 22.70
N ALA A 67 -21.78 -9.28 23.56
CA ALA A 67 -21.49 -10.71 23.59
C ALA A 67 -22.62 -11.59 24.16
N SER A 68 -23.54 -10.98 24.92
CA SER A 68 -24.77 -11.63 25.39
C SER A 68 -25.86 -11.70 24.33
N ASP A 69 -25.68 -11.06 23.16
CA ASP A 69 -26.67 -11.12 22.09
C ASP A 69 -26.81 -12.56 21.56
N PRO A 70 -28.03 -13.10 21.39
CA PRO A 70 -28.24 -14.46 20.87
C PRO A 70 -27.63 -14.71 19.49
N THR A 71 -27.40 -13.65 18.71
CA THR A 71 -26.82 -13.72 17.36
C THR A 71 -25.31 -13.53 17.34
N TYR A 72 -24.67 -13.24 18.48
CA TYR A 72 -23.26 -12.88 18.57
C TYR A 72 -22.32 -13.84 17.83
N GLU A 73 -22.37 -15.14 18.16
CA GLU A 73 -21.50 -16.14 17.53
C GLU A 73 -21.77 -16.28 16.03
N ALA A 74 -23.03 -16.17 15.61
CA ALA A 74 -23.40 -16.22 14.21
C ALA A 74 -22.83 -15.02 13.44
N VAL A 75 -23.00 -13.80 13.96
CA VAL A 75 -22.48 -12.56 13.36
C VAL A 75 -20.94 -12.59 13.26
N MET A 76 -20.27 -13.06 14.32
CA MET A 76 -18.81 -13.19 14.32
C MET A 76 -18.31 -14.16 13.25
N ASN A 77 -18.91 -15.35 13.16
CA ASN A 77 -18.46 -16.40 12.23
C ASN A 77 -18.95 -16.22 10.78
N SER A 78 -19.88 -15.29 10.54
CA SER A 78 -20.38 -14.95 9.20
C SER A 78 -19.91 -13.56 8.77
N VAL A 79 -20.55 -12.50 9.25
CA VAL A 79 -20.35 -11.11 8.84
C VAL A 79 -18.92 -10.67 9.09
N ILE A 80 -18.42 -10.81 10.33
CA ILE A 80 -17.08 -10.33 10.71
C ILE A 80 -16.00 -11.13 9.98
N LYS A 81 -16.13 -12.47 9.96
CA LYS A 81 -15.23 -13.34 9.20
C LYS A 81 -15.22 -12.99 7.69
N SER A 82 -16.39 -12.79 7.11
CA SER A 82 -16.55 -12.47 5.69
C SER A 82 -15.99 -11.09 5.32
N ALA A 83 -15.87 -10.15 6.27
CA ALA A 83 -15.24 -8.86 6.01
C ALA A 83 -13.78 -9.02 5.54
N TYR A 84 -13.02 -9.94 6.14
CA TYR A 84 -11.66 -10.24 5.73
C TYR A 84 -11.59 -10.84 4.33
N SER A 85 -12.38 -11.89 4.09
CA SER A 85 -12.35 -12.60 2.80
C SER A 85 -12.91 -11.75 1.67
N SER A 86 -13.94 -10.94 1.91
CA SER A 86 -14.48 -10.01 0.93
C SER A 86 -13.51 -8.89 0.60
N ASP A 87 -12.83 -8.31 1.60
CA ASP A 87 -11.79 -7.30 1.36
C ASP A 87 -10.69 -7.86 0.46
N ALA A 88 -10.11 -9.00 0.86
CA ALA A 88 -9.03 -9.63 0.12
C ALA A 88 -9.47 -10.06 -1.29
N VAL A 89 -10.56 -10.82 -1.42
CA VAL A 89 -11.00 -11.38 -2.71
C VAL A 89 -11.48 -10.29 -3.66
N SER A 90 -12.04 -9.19 -3.16
CA SER A 90 -12.48 -8.07 -4.01
C SER A 90 -11.33 -7.44 -4.82
N THR A 91 -10.07 -7.64 -4.41
CA THR A 91 -8.90 -7.17 -5.14
C THR A 91 -8.56 -8.02 -6.37
N LEU A 92 -9.05 -9.25 -6.44
CA LEU A 92 -8.80 -10.16 -7.56
C LEU A 92 -9.68 -9.80 -8.77
N ASN A 93 -9.10 -9.84 -9.97
CA ASN A 93 -9.84 -9.60 -11.20
C ASN A 93 -10.39 -10.93 -11.76
N SER A 94 -11.68 -11.20 -11.55
CA SER A 94 -12.32 -12.43 -12.02
C SER A 94 -12.38 -12.55 -13.54
N TYR A 95 -12.22 -11.46 -14.28
CA TYR A 95 -12.36 -11.43 -15.74
C TYR A 95 -11.06 -11.67 -16.49
N GLN A 96 -9.91 -11.49 -15.84
CA GLN A 96 -8.59 -11.50 -16.50
C GLN A 96 -7.60 -12.50 -15.90
N GLU A 97 -7.84 -12.95 -14.66
CA GLU A 97 -6.89 -13.77 -13.92
C GLU A 97 -6.94 -15.24 -14.37
N THR A 98 -5.83 -15.76 -14.91
CA THR A 98 -5.77 -17.11 -15.52
C THR A 98 -5.83 -18.28 -14.54
N ASN A 99 -5.84 -18.02 -13.22
CA ASN A 99 -6.05 -19.03 -12.16
C ASN A 99 -6.92 -18.45 -11.02
N TYR A 100 -7.97 -17.71 -11.39
CA TYR A 100 -8.80 -16.98 -10.43
C TYR A 100 -9.29 -17.83 -9.25
N GLN A 101 -9.81 -19.04 -9.48
CA GLN A 101 -10.35 -19.87 -8.39
C GLN A 101 -9.28 -20.30 -7.38
N GLN A 102 -8.10 -20.72 -7.87
CA GLN A 102 -6.99 -21.09 -6.98
C GLN A 102 -6.49 -19.88 -6.16
N LYS A 103 -6.39 -18.71 -6.78
CA LYS A 103 -6.02 -17.47 -6.05
C LYS A 103 -7.09 -17.07 -5.04
N LYS A 104 -8.36 -17.15 -5.43
CA LYS A 104 -9.50 -16.86 -4.54
C LYS A 104 -9.48 -17.78 -3.32
N GLU A 105 -9.28 -19.08 -3.50
CA GLU A 105 -9.16 -20.04 -2.40
C GLU A 105 -7.98 -19.73 -1.48
N ALA A 106 -6.82 -19.35 -2.04
CA ALA A 106 -5.66 -18.95 -1.24
C ALA A 106 -5.94 -17.69 -0.40
N TYR A 107 -6.61 -16.69 -0.98
CA TYR A 107 -7.00 -15.46 -0.28
C TYR A 107 -8.02 -15.75 0.81
N ILE A 108 -9.03 -16.57 0.55
CA ILE A 108 -10.03 -16.99 1.55
C ILE A 108 -9.35 -17.74 2.69
N LYS A 109 -8.47 -18.69 2.39
CA LYS A 109 -7.75 -19.44 3.43
C LYS A 109 -6.90 -18.51 4.30
N PHE A 110 -6.17 -17.57 3.69
CA PHE A 110 -5.36 -16.60 4.44
C PHE A 110 -6.24 -15.71 5.33
N SER A 111 -7.40 -15.28 4.82
CA SER A 111 -8.40 -14.50 5.57
C SER A 111 -8.95 -15.27 6.77
N ASP A 112 -9.29 -16.54 6.56
CA ASP A 112 -9.80 -17.44 7.60
C ASP A 112 -8.75 -17.70 8.69
N ASP A 113 -7.51 -17.97 8.30
CA ASP A 113 -6.40 -18.18 9.22
C ASP A 113 -6.13 -16.92 10.07
N TRP A 114 -6.19 -15.73 9.45
CA TRP A 114 -6.04 -14.45 10.15
C TRP A 114 -7.19 -14.22 11.14
N PHE A 115 -8.44 -14.38 10.68
CA PHE A 115 -9.63 -14.23 11.51
C PHE A 115 -9.58 -15.15 12.73
N ASN A 116 -9.30 -16.44 12.53
CA ASN A 116 -9.24 -17.41 13.62
C ASN A 116 -8.15 -17.03 14.63
N LYS A 117 -6.96 -16.62 14.15
CA LYS A 117 -5.88 -16.18 15.02
C LYS A 117 -6.27 -14.97 15.89
N ARG A 118 -7.03 -14.01 15.34
CA ARG A 118 -7.40 -12.78 16.04
C ARG A 118 -8.62 -12.94 16.95
N TRP A 119 -9.64 -13.66 16.49
CA TRP A 119 -10.99 -13.61 17.08
C TRP A 119 -11.45 -14.90 17.74
N SER A 120 -10.87 -16.08 17.47
CA SER A 120 -11.35 -17.34 18.06
C SER A 120 -11.40 -17.27 19.60
N SER A 121 -10.34 -16.76 20.24
CA SER A 121 -10.31 -16.63 21.70
C SER A 121 -11.30 -15.58 22.26
N VAL A 122 -11.65 -14.57 21.47
CA VAL A 122 -12.62 -13.51 21.83
C VAL A 122 -14.04 -14.09 21.78
N ILE A 123 -14.32 -14.90 20.76
CA ILE A 123 -15.59 -15.62 20.57
C ILE A 123 -15.78 -16.64 21.69
N GLU A 124 -14.78 -17.50 21.94
CA GLU A 124 -14.81 -18.53 23.00
C GLU A 124 -15.06 -17.93 24.39
N LYS A 125 -14.47 -16.76 24.67
CA LYS A 125 -14.62 -16.07 25.96
C LYS A 125 -15.86 -15.17 26.04
N LYS A 126 -16.67 -15.07 24.97
CA LYS A 126 -17.84 -14.18 24.87
C LYS A 126 -17.53 -12.76 25.32
N GLN A 127 -16.51 -12.16 24.70
CA GLN A 127 -16.13 -10.77 24.96
C GLN A 127 -16.84 -9.84 23.98
N ASP A 128 -17.27 -8.67 24.46
CA ASP A 128 -17.80 -7.61 23.60
C ASP A 128 -16.75 -7.23 22.52
N VAL A 129 -17.22 -6.93 21.31
CA VAL A 129 -16.35 -6.60 20.17
C VAL A 129 -16.63 -5.19 19.69
N ASP A 130 -15.64 -4.31 19.78
CA ASP A 130 -15.71 -2.98 19.18
C ASP A 130 -15.37 -3.06 17.69
N LEU A 131 -16.26 -2.55 16.82
CA LEU A 131 -16.00 -2.50 15.39
C LEU A 131 -14.81 -1.59 15.04
N TYR A 132 -14.43 -0.67 15.93
CA TYR A 132 -13.16 0.06 15.80
C TYR A 132 -11.97 -0.90 15.76
N ASP A 133 -11.93 -1.89 16.68
CA ASP A 133 -10.84 -2.87 16.73
C ASP A 133 -10.84 -3.76 15.49
N LEU A 134 -12.02 -4.12 14.99
CA LEU A 134 -12.15 -4.80 13.70
C LEU A 134 -11.56 -3.96 12.56
N GLY A 135 -11.96 -2.69 12.47
CA GLY A 135 -11.48 -1.78 11.45
C GLY A 135 -9.96 -1.64 11.47
N MET A 136 -9.36 -1.47 12.64
CA MET A 136 -7.90 -1.39 12.78
C MET A 136 -7.20 -2.72 12.46
N ASP A 137 -7.82 -3.85 12.76
CA ASP A 137 -7.29 -5.16 12.40
C ASP A 137 -7.36 -5.42 10.88
N LEU A 138 -8.42 -4.96 10.20
CA LEU A 138 -8.54 -5.00 8.74
C LEU A 138 -7.44 -4.18 8.05
N VAL A 139 -7.03 -3.05 8.61
CA VAL A 139 -5.88 -2.27 8.11
C VAL A 139 -4.57 -3.07 8.20
N GLN A 140 -4.37 -3.81 9.29
CA GLN A 140 -3.18 -4.66 9.44
C GLN A 140 -3.25 -5.87 8.52
N PHE A 141 -4.44 -6.43 8.35
CA PHE A 141 -4.71 -7.51 7.42
C PHE A 141 -4.39 -7.10 5.98
N ASP A 142 -4.77 -5.91 5.54
CA ASP A 142 -4.42 -5.36 4.21
C ASP A 142 -2.91 -5.34 3.95
N GLN A 143 -2.12 -4.93 4.96
CA GLN A 143 -0.67 -4.95 4.88
C GLN A 143 -0.13 -6.37 4.78
N ALA A 144 -0.73 -7.32 5.52
CA ALA A 144 -0.35 -8.72 5.49
C ALA A 144 -0.69 -9.39 4.14
N VAL A 145 -1.88 -9.15 3.60
CA VAL A 145 -2.28 -9.60 2.25
C VAL A 145 -1.34 -9.03 1.20
N SER A 146 -0.99 -7.75 1.31
CA SER A 146 -0.04 -7.10 0.39
C SER A 146 1.35 -7.73 0.46
N THR A 147 1.77 -8.17 1.65
CA THR A 147 3.06 -8.83 1.85
C THR A 147 3.09 -10.26 1.31
N GLU A 148 1.98 -10.99 1.48
CA GLU A 148 1.88 -12.40 1.07
C GLU A 148 1.65 -12.55 -0.44
N PHE A 149 0.77 -11.73 -1.01
CA PHE A 149 0.26 -11.96 -2.36
C PHE A 149 0.62 -10.89 -3.39
N LEU A 150 1.03 -9.69 -2.95
CA LEU A 150 1.44 -8.62 -3.85
C LEU A 150 2.96 -8.52 -3.93
N SER A 151 3.45 -7.61 -4.77
CA SER A 151 4.89 -7.42 -4.90
C SER A 151 5.51 -6.78 -3.67
N TYR A 152 6.75 -7.19 -3.42
CA TYR A 152 7.68 -6.59 -2.47
C TYR A 152 7.67 -5.05 -2.50
N GLY A 153 7.52 -4.45 -3.70
CA GLY A 153 7.49 -3.00 -3.90
C GLY A 153 6.31 -2.28 -3.24
N TYR A 154 5.18 -2.96 -2.95
CA TYR A 154 4.02 -2.35 -2.29
C TYR A 154 4.18 -2.16 -0.78
N VAL A 155 5.10 -2.90 -0.15
CA VAL A 155 5.26 -2.89 1.32
C VAL A 155 6.66 -2.46 1.76
N HIS A 156 7.58 -2.24 0.83
CA HIS A 156 8.96 -1.82 1.12
C HIS A 156 9.34 -0.52 0.40
N SER A 157 10.38 0.13 0.94
CA SER A 157 11.01 1.29 0.29
C SER A 157 11.67 0.92 -1.04
N GLY A 158 11.89 1.92 -1.89
CA GLY A 158 12.53 1.72 -3.19
C GLY A 158 13.92 1.12 -3.07
N ILE A 159 14.68 1.53 -2.05
CA ILE A 159 16.04 1.05 -1.83
C ILE A 159 16.06 -0.41 -1.36
N GLN A 160 15.12 -0.80 -0.49
CA GLN A 160 14.96 -2.21 -0.10
C GLN A 160 14.59 -3.06 -1.32
N TRP A 161 13.66 -2.58 -2.14
CA TRP A 161 13.25 -3.28 -3.36
C TRP A 161 14.39 -3.39 -4.36
N PHE A 162 15.21 -2.35 -4.52
CA PHE A 162 16.39 -2.36 -5.37
C PHE A 162 17.40 -3.46 -4.98
N PHE A 163 17.64 -3.65 -3.69
CA PHE A 163 18.59 -4.65 -3.19
C PHE A 163 17.99 -6.04 -2.93
N GLN A 164 16.68 -6.22 -3.10
CA GLN A 164 16.01 -7.52 -3.07
C GLN A 164 16.49 -8.40 -4.24
N ASN A 165 16.60 -9.71 -4.02
CA ASN A 165 16.88 -10.63 -5.13
C ASN A 165 15.80 -10.52 -6.22
N GLY A 166 16.21 -10.31 -7.47
CA GLY A 166 15.30 -10.04 -8.59
C GLY A 166 14.66 -8.66 -8.59
N GLY A 167 14.97 -7.80 -7.62
CA GLY A 167 14.36 -6.47 -7.44
C GLY A 167 14.50 -5.56 -8.65
N ILE A 168 15.71 -5.41 -9.19
CA ILE A 168 15.95 -4.63 -10.42
C ILE A 168 15.09 -5.15 -11.58
N LYS A 169 14.98 -6.46 -11.76
CA LYS A 169 14.20 -7.05 -12.84
C LYS A 169 12.71 -6.72 -12.68
N ASP A 170 12.17 -6.81 -11.46
CA ASP A 170 10.77 -6.45 -11.16
C ASP A 170 10.52 -4.95 -11.35
N ILE A 171 11.39 -4.08 -10.79
CA ILE A 171 11.31 -2.61 -10.90
C ILE A 171 11.26 -2.17 -12.37
N PHE A 172 12.08 -2.75 -13.24
CA PHE A 172 12.15 -2.39 -14.66
C PHE A 172 11.21 -3.21 -15.55
N SER A 173 10.41 -4.12 -14.99
CA SER A 173 9.48 -4.92 -15.78
C SER A 173 8.30 -4.09 -16.28
N LYS A 174 7.79 -4.47 -17.45
CA LYS A 174 6.54 -3.91 -17.99
C LYS A 174 5.35 -4.36 -17.14
N GLU A 175 5.33 -5.62 -16.73
CA GLU A 175 4.29 -6.20 -15.87
C GLU A 175 4.08 -5.38 -14.60
N ARG A 176 5.16 -5.02 -13.90
CA ARG A 176 5.07 -4.18 -12.69
C ARG A 176 4.51 -2.79 -13.00
N PHE A 177 4.94 -2.16 -14.09
CA PHE A 177 4.43 -0.85 -14.47
C PHE A 177 2.93 -0.91 -14.79
N ASP A 178 2.49 -1.92 -15.52
CA ASP A 178 1.09 -2.11 -15.91
C ASP A 178 0.20 -2.42 -14.67
N ASP A 179 0.69 -3.25 -13.75
CA ASP A 179 0.03 -3.52 -12.46
C ASP A 179 -0.14 -2.24 -11.62
N LEU A 180 0.95 -1.47 -11.44
CA LEU A 180 0.92 -0.22 -10.69
C LEU A 180 0.01 0.82 -11.35
N LYS A 181 0.07 0.93 -12.69
CA LYS A 181 -0.78 1.81 -13.47
C LYS A 181 -2.25 1.45 -13.30
N ARG A 182 -2.58 0.16 -13.33
CA ARG A 182 -3.94 -0.32 -13.08
C ARG A 182 -4.37 0.04 -11.66
N ASN A 183 -3.57 -0.27 -10.65
CA ASN A 183 -3.97 -0.11 -9.24
C ASN A 183 -4.09 1.36 -8.81
N GLN A 184 -3.34 2.29 -9.43
CA GLN A 184 -3.52 3.72 -9.22
C GLN A 184 -4.70 4.32 -10.04
N THR A 185 -5.18 3.62 -11.08
CA THR A 185 -6.26 4.14 -11.92
C THR A 185 -7.57 4.11 -11.15
N SER A 186 -8.32 5.22 -11.23
CA SER A 186 -9.69 5.28 -10.75
C SER A 186 -10.65 5.52 -11.92
N ILE A 187 -11.78 4.81 -11.88
CA ILE A 187 -12.91 4.99 -12.81
C ILE A 187 -14.11 5.55 -12.04
N ASP A 188 -15.21 5.90 -12.71
CA ASP A 188 -16.45 6.28 -12.03
C ASP A 188 -16.95 5.19 -11.04
N GLN A 189 -17.56 5.59 -9.90
CA GLN A 189 -17.85 4.65 -8.81
C GLN A 189 -19.05 3.79 -9.13
N GLU A 190 -20.06 4.36 -9.77
CA GLU A 190 -21.24 3.61 -10.21
C GLU A 190 -20.83 2.56 -11.25
N THR A 191 -19.94 2.96 -12.16
CA THR A 191 -19.31 2.05 -13.11
C THR A 191 -18.58 0.93 -12.40
N TYR A 192 -17.70 1.23 -11.43
CA TYR A 192 -17.01 0.20 -10.65
C TYR A 192 -17.99 -0.75 -9.95
N ASN A 193 -19.00 -0.21 -9.28
CA ASN A 193 -20.00 -0.98 -8.56
C ASN A 193 -20.79 -1.92 -9.50
N SER A 194 -21.05 -1.51 -10.74
CA SER A 194 -21.75 -2.35 -11.75
C SER A 194 -20.96 -3.60 -12.16
N TYR A 195 -19.66 -3.63 -11.91
CA TYR A 195 -18.78 -4.77 -12.16
C TYR A 195 -18.53 -5.64 -10.91
N MET A 196 -19.06 -5.23 -9.76
CA MET A 196 -19.01 -6.02 -8.54
C MET A 196 -20.25 -6.91 -8.49
N ASP A 197 -20.05 -8.22 -8.40
CA ASP A 197 -21.10 -9.19 -8.08
C ASP A 197 -20.79 -9.77 -6.71
N ASN A 198 -21.65 -9.45 -5.74
CA ASN A 198 -21.51 -9.87 -4.36
C ASN A 198 -22.87 -10.15 -3.72
N THR A 199 -22.86 -10.99 -2.68
CA THR A 199 -24.05 -11.13 -1.82
C THR A 199 -24.30 -9.81 -1.09
N PRO A 200 -25.58 -9.42 -0.91
CA PRO A 200 -25.91 -8.21 -0.18
C PRO A 200 -25.51 -8.32 1.31
N PRO A 201 -25.37 -7.18 2.02
CA PRO A 201 -25.27 -7.14 3.47
C PRO A 201 -26.36 -7.98 4.16
N GLY A 202 -25.98 -8.76 5.16
CA GLY A 202 -26.92 -9.64 5.86
C GLY A 202 -26.23 -10.65 6.79
N THR A 203 -27.01 -11.55 7.38
CA THR A 203 -26.55 -12.54 8.37
C THR A 203 -25.61 -13.62 7.82
N GLU A 204 -25.53 -13.78 6.50
CA GLU A 204 -24.64 -14.76 5.87
C GLU A 204 -23.25 -14.18 5.56
N GLY A 205 -23.09 -12.86 5.73
CA GLY A 205 -21.88 -12.15 5.33
C GLY A 205 -21.78 -11.92 3.81
N ILE A 206 -20.69 -11.26 3.41
CA ILE A 206 -20.46 -10.85 2.03
C ILE A 206 -19.56 -11.88 1.34
N THR A 207 -20.02 -12.39 0.20
CA THR A 207 -19.24 -13.23 -0.71
C THR A 207 -19.06 -12.52 -2.04
N ILE A 208 -17.82 -12.50 -2.54
CA ILE A 208 -17.48 -11.93 -3.85
C ILE A 208 -17.52 -13.01 -4.92
N ASN A 209 -18.46 -12.86 -5.85
CA ASN A 209 -18.60 -13.74 -7.00
C ASN A 209 -17.70 -13.25 -8.14
N GLN A 210 -17.82 -11.98 -8.49
CA GLN A 210 -17.05 -11.32 -9.54
C GLN A 210 -16.56 -9.94 -9.10
N SER A 211 -15.39 -9.55 -9.60
CA SER A 211 -14.78 -8.25 -9.36
C SER A 211 -13.85 -7.90 -10.52
N ILE A 212 -13.83 -6.63 -10.92
CA ILE A 212 -12.79 -6.11 -11.83
C ILE A 212 -11.44 -5.88 -11.12
N GLY A 213 -11.39 -6.15 -9.82
CA GLY A 213 -10.21 -6.18 -8.95
C GLY A 213 -9.78 -4.82 -8.42
N THR A 214 -8.52 -4.76 -7.97
CA THR A 214 -8.02 -3.78 -7.01
C THR A 214 -8.39 -2.32 -7.20
N LEU A 215 -8.30 -1.70 -8.40
CA LEU A 215 -8.51 -0.24 -8.67
C LEU A 215 -8.61 0.59 -7.37
N LEU A 216 -7.47 0.81 -6.69
CA LEU A 216 -7.38 0.84 -5.21
C LEU A 216 -8.44 1.70 -4.53
N VAL A 217 -8.57 2.94 -5.00
CA VAL A 217 -9.51 3.91 -4.46
C VAL A 217 -10.96 3.43 -4.64
N ASN A 218 -11.33 2.96 -5.82
CA ASN A 218 -12.68 2.46 -6.09
C ASN A 218 -13.04 1.25 -5.24
N ASN A 219 -12.12 0.30 -5.12
CA ASN A 219 -12.32 -0.92 -4.34
C ASN A 219 -12.51 -0.61 -2.85
N LYS A 220 -11.66 0.25 -2.28
CA LYS A 220 -11.76 0.60 -0.87
C LYS A 220 -12.97 1.48 -0.57
N VAL A 221 -13.38 2.37 -1.48
CA VAL A 221 -14.66 3.10 -1.37
C VAL A 221 -15.83 2.11 -1.38
N TRP A 222 -15.84 1.15 -2.30
CA TRP A 222 -16.88 0.12 -2.35
C TRP A 222 -16.93 -0.68 -1.04
N PHE A 223 -15.77 -1.15 -0.56
CA PHE A 223 -15.67 -1.97 0.64
C PHE A 223 -16.13 -1.21 1.90
N LEU A 224 -15.65 0.02 2.11
CA LEU A 224 -16.03 0.84 3.26
C LEU A 224 -17.54 1.13 3.28
N ASN A 225 -18.12 1.45 2.12
CA ASN A 225 -19.57 1.65 2.02
C ASN A 225 -20.34 0.36 2.29
N LEU A 226 -19.82 -0.79 1.88
CA LEU A 226 -20.43 -2.08 2.19
C LEU A 226 -20.38 -2.39 3.70
N GLN A 227 -19.30 -2.02 4.40
CA GLN A 227 -19.24 -2.12 5.85
C GLN A 227 -20.21 -1.16 6.55
N ILE A 228 -20.42 0.06 6.01
CA ILE A 228 -21.46 0.97 6.50
C ILE A 228 -22.84 0.32 6.42
N GLU A 229 -23.17 -0.35 5.30
CA GLU A 229 -24.45 -1.06 5.16
C GLU A 229 -24.57 -2.25 6.12
N ASN A 230 -23.49 -2.99 6.38
CA ASN A 230 -23.48 -4.04 7.42
C ASN A 230 -23.76 -3.47 8.82
N ILE A 231 -23.21 -2.30 9.14
CA ILE A 231 -23.48 -1.61 10.42
C ILE A 231 -24.95 -1.23 10.51
N LYS A 232 -25.54 -0.69 9.42
CA LYS A 232 -26.97 -0.37 9.37
C LYS A 232 -27.84 -1.60 9.60
N TYR A 233 -27.49 -2.71 8.96
CA TYR A 233 -28.16 -3.99 9.17
C TYR A 233 -28.09 -4.43 10.64
N GLY A 234 -26.94 -4.24 11.29
CA GLY A 234 -26.71 -4.46 12.72
C GLY A 234 -27.67 -3.73 13.68
N PHE A 235 -28.28 -2.61 13.25
CA PHE A 235 -29.24 -1.89 14.11
C PHE A 235 -30.54 -2.64 14.33
N SER A 236 -30.92 -3.57 13.44
CA SER A 236 -32.22 -4.26 13.50
C SER A 236 -32.16 -5.67 12.91
N ILE A 237 -31.16 -6.46 13.28
CA ILE A 237 -31.08 -7.88 12.91
C ILE A 237 -32.18 -8.64 13.65
N PHE A 238 -33.06 -9.33 12.91
CA PHE A 238 -34.21 -10.06 13.47
C PHE A 238 -35.11 -9.22 14.41
N GLY A 239 -35.14 -7.90 14.21
CA GLY A 239 -35.97 -6.98 15.01
C GLY A 239 -35.31 -6.46 16.30
N HIS A 240 -34.03 -6.74 16.53
CA HIS A 240 -33.26 -6.17 17.63
C HIS A 240 -31.87 -5.69 17.20
N SER A 241 -31.26 -4.81 17.99
CA SER A 241 -29.90 -4.32 17.73
C SER A 241 -28.88 -5.25 18.35
N ILE A 242 -27.85 -5.63 17.58
CA ILE A 242 -26.71 -6.42 18.08
C ILE A 242 -25.72 -5.57 18.89
N PHE A 243 -25.85 -4.24 18.82
CA PHE A 243 -24.95 -3.33 19.50
C PHE A 243 -25.37 -3.11 20.94
N LYS A 244 -24.40 -2.86 21.81
CA LYS A 244 -24.61 -2.58 23.24
C LYS A 244 -25.44 -1.30 23.45
N ASN A 245 -25.20 -0.28 22.64
CA ASN A 245 -26.03 0.91 22.60
C ASN A 245 -27.25 0.68 21.68
N LYS A 246 -28.41 0.40 22.28
CA LYS A 246 -29.67 0.13 21.58
C LYS A 246 -30.31 1.37 20.94
N GLU A 247 -29.80 2.57 21.21
CA GLU A 247 -30.29 3.82 20.60
C GLU A 247 -29.65 4.09 19.23
N LEU A 248 -28.61 3.33 18.84
CA LEU A 248 -27.96 3.48 17.54
C LEU A 248 -28.92 3.15 16.39
N ASN A 249 -28.93 4.03 15.39
CA ASN A 249 -29.75 3.90 14.19
C ASN A 249 -29.16 4.74 13.05
N GLU A 250 -29.75 4.65 11.86
CA GLU A 250 -29.25 5.37 10.68
C GLU A 250 -29.21 6.91 10.82
N SER A 251 -30.03 7.49 11.70
CA SER A 251 -30.06 8.94 11.89
C SER A 251 -28.86 9.46 12.67
N ASN A 252 -28.30 8.65 13.59
CA ASN A 252 -27.20 9.05 14.49
C ASN A 252 -25.84 8.42 14.15
N MET A 253 -25.70 7.78 12.99
CA MET A 253 -24.41 7.29 12.50
C MET A 253 -23.40 8.43 12.31
N PRO A 254 -22.15 8.28 12.78
CA PRO A 254 -21.08 9.26 12.56
C PRO A 254 -20.74 9.47 11.08
N LYS A 255 -20.81 8.40 10.28
CA LYS A 255 -20.58 8.41 8.83
C LYS A 255 -21.62 7.55 8.13
N LYS A 256 -22.18 8.05 7.03
CA LYS A 256 -23.22 7.36 6.26
C LYS A 256 -22.77 6.90 4.87
N PHE A 257 -21.66 7.46 4.39
CA PHE A 257 -21.10 7.16 3.09
C PHE A 257 -19.65 7.65 3.02
N VAL A 258 -18.84 6.99 2.20
CA VAL A 258 -17.46 7.38 1.85
C VAL A 258 -17.38 7.57 0.34
N THR A 259 -16.77 8.67 -0.07
CA THR A 259 -16.51 9.03 -1.47
C THR A 259 -15.03 8.88 -1.80
N LYS A 260 -14.69 8.90 -3.10
CA LYS A 260 -13.29 8.78 -3.54
C LYS A 260 -12.40 9.93 -3.10
N ASP A 261 -12.96 11.13 -3.03
CA ASP A 261 -12.21 12.35 -2.68
C ASP A 261 -11.74 12.35 -1.23
N GLU A 262 -12.24 11.41 -0.42
CA GLU A 262 -11.89 11.24 0.98
C GLU A 262 -10.72 10.26 1.19
N LEU A 263 -10.28 9.58 0.12
CA LEU A 263 -9.12 8.72 0.11
C LEU A 263 -7.96 9.34 -0.67
N TYR A 264 -6.74 9.03 -0.24
CA TYR A 264 -5.55 9.42 -0.99
C TYR A 264 -5.49 8.66 -2.33
N THR A 265 -5.18 9.34 -3.43
CA THR A 265 -4.93 8.67 -4.71
C THR A 265 -3.43 8.51 -4.91
N PRO A 266 -2.89 7.28 -4.95
CA PRO A 266 -1.46 7.06 -5.03
C PRO A 266 -0.88 7.38 -6.41
N PHE A 267 0.35 7.92 -6.44
CA PHE A 267 1.10 8.19 -7.68
C PHE A 267 2.19 7.13 -7.92
N PHE A 268 1.78 5.87 -8.06
CA PHE A 268 2.70 4.74 -8.12
C PHE A 268 3.64 4.76 -9.32
N THR A 269 3.11 4.99 -10.51
CA THR A 269 3.91 5.01 -11.75
C THR A 269 4.96 6.12 -11.73
N ASN A 270 4.61 7.32 -11.27
CA ASN A 270 5.56 8.42 -11.11
C ASN A 270 6.68 8.05 -10.13
N ASN A 271 6.34 7.47 -8.97
CA ASN A 271 7.36 7.05 -8.00
C ASN A 271 8.22 5.90 -8.52
N LEU A 272 7.66 4.98 -9.31
CA LEU A 272 8.43 3.94 -9.99
C LEU A 272 9.43 4.54 -10.99
N GLU A 273 9.03 5.54 -11.76
CA GLU A 273 9.92 6.23 -12.70
C GLU A 273 11.02 7.03 -12.00
N VAL A 274 10.70 7.67 -10.87
CA VAL A 274 11.70 8.33 -10.01
C VAL A 274 12.71 7.31 -9.48
N LEU A 275 12.23 6.16 -8.98
CA LEU A 275 13.08 5.05 -8.54
C LEU A 275 13.97 4.52 -9.66
N ARG A 276 13.40 4.24 -10.85
CA ARG A 276 14.14 3.79 -12.04
C ARG A 276 15.22 4.79 -12.42
N SER A 277 14.90 6.08 -12.44
CA SER A 277 15.85 7.16 -12.72
C SER A 277 16.96 7.22 -11.67
N GLY A 278 16.62 7.09 -10.39
CA GLY A 278 17.58 6.99 -9.29
C GLY A 278 18.55 5.83 -9.45
N ILE A 279 18.04 4.64 -9.81
CA ILE A 279 18.87 3.44 -10.05
C ILE A 279 19.81 3.66 -11.24
N ILE A 280 19.30 4.21 -12.36
CA ILE A 280 20.14 4.52 -13.53
C ILE A 280 21.25 5.51 -13.15
N MET A 281 20.91 6.59 -12.44
CA MET A 281 21.91 7.55 -11.99
C MET A 281 22.91 6.95 -11.01
N PHE A 282 22.48 6.05 -10.13
CA PHE A 282 23.35 5.34 -9.19
C PHE A 282 24.38 4.48 -9.93
N PHE A 283 23.97 3.74 -10.96
CA PHE A 283 24.89 2.97 -11.80
C PHE A 283 25.82 3.87 -12.63
N ILE A 284 25.31 4.95 -13.24
CA ILE A 284 26.15 5.93 -13.94
C ILE A 284 27.19 6.53 -12.99
N TYR A 285 26.78 6.81 -11.75
CA TYR A 285 27.67 7.33 -10.74
C TYR A 285 28.79 6.34 -10.43
N ILE A 286 28.46 5.08 -10.13
CA ILE A 286 29.46 4.06 -9.79
C ILE A 286 30.39 3.74 -10.95
N ILE A 287 29.86 3.60 -12.17
CA ILE A 287 30.61 3.11 -13.34
C ILE A 287 31.45 4.21 -13.98
N PHE A 288 30.91 5.44 -14.07
CA PHE A 288 31.55 6.53 -14.82
C PHE A 288 32.03 7.66 -13.93
N ILE A 289 31.15 8.21 -13.09
CA ILE A 289 31.45 9.45 -12.34
C ILE A 289 32.48 9.19 -11.25
N LEU A 290 32.35 8.10 -10.50
CA LEU A 290 33.24 7.77 -9.40
C LEU A 290 34.68 7.50 -9.88
N PRO A 291 34.94 6.66 -10.91
CA PRO A 291 36.30 6.47 -11.42
C PRO A 291 36.91 7.74 -12.02
N THR A 292 36.12 8.51 -12.79
CA THR A 292 36.61 9.75 -13.41
C THR A 292 36.90 10.83 -12.36
N SER A 293 36.04 10.97 -11.35
CA SER A 293 36.24 11.90 -10.23
C SER A 293 37.42 11.50 -9.37
N ALA A 294 37.57 10.20 -9.06
CA ALA A 294 38.72 9.68 -8.31
C ALA A 294 40.04 9.94 -9.06
N TYR A 295 40.08 9.69 -10.37
CA TYR A 295 41.23 10.00 -11.21
C TYR A 295 41.54 11.50 -11.23
N ALA A 296 40.53 12.35 -11.45
CA ALA A 296 40.70 13.80 -11.49
C ALA A 296 41.20 14.36 -10.15
N ILE A 297 40.61 13.94 -9.03
CA ILE A 297 41.02 14.34 -7.68
C ILE A 297 42.46 13.89 -7.40
N THR A 298 42.83 12.66 -7.76
CA THR A 298 44.19 12.14 -7.59
C THR A 298 45.21 12.97 -8.38
N MET A 299 44.92 13.27 -9.65
CA MET A 299 45.81 14.09 -10.48
C MET A 299 45.94 15.52 -9.96
N LEU A 300 44.84 16.14 -9.50
CA LEU A 300 44.85 17.48 -8.88
C LEU A 300 45.67 17.48 -7.58
N ALA A 301 45.53 16.45 -6.74
CA ALA A 301 46.27 16.32 -5.49
C ALA A 301 47.78 16.13 -5.73
N ILE A 302 48.17 15.31 -6.72
CA ILE A 302 49.57 15.13 -7.12
C ILE A 302 50.16 16.46 -7.60
N ASN A 303 49.45 17.21 -8.46
CA ASN A 303 49.93 18.49 -8.98
C ASN A 303 50.01 19.59 -7.90
N LEU A 304 49.09 19.58 -6.93
CA LEU A 304 49.17 20.44 -5.74
C LEU A 304 50.44 20.13 -4.92
N LYS A 305 50.74 18.85 -4.69
CA LYS A 305 51.94 18.42 -3.93
C LYS A 305 53.25 18.72 -4.67
N LYS A 306 53.26 18.65 -6.00
CA LYS A 306 54.45 18.95 -6.83
C LYS A 306 54.77 20.45 -6.94
N GLY A 307 54.02 21.31 -6.25
CA GLY A 307 54.16 22.76 -6.30
C GLY A 307 53.61 23.29 -7.62
N SER A 308 52.33 23.69 -7.63
CA SER A 308 51.84 24.53 -8.70
C SER A 308 52.60 25.86 -8.63
N LYS A 309 53.54 26.09 -9.56
CA LYS A 309 53.93 27.44 -9.92
C LYS A 309 52.73 28.19 -10.47
#